data_AF-A0A3P7ED18-F1
#
_entry.id   AF-A0A3P7ED18-F1
#
_cell.length_a   1.000
_cell.length_b   1.000
_cell.length_c   1.000
_cell.angle_alpha   90.00
_cell.angle_beta   90.00
_cell.angle_gamma   90.00
#
_symmetry.space_group_name_H-M   'P 1'
#
loop_
_entity.id
_entity.type
_entity.pdbx_description
1 polymer ?
#
loop_
_entity_poly.entity_id
_entity_poly.type
_entity_poly.pdbx_seq_one_letter_code
_entity_poly.pdbx_strand_id
1 'polypeptide(L)'
;MDEITKYGLRLPINLIIKGTENNKRQTDLNAVELEKLKQSRCLAKLRYLSNLRSQQTHDCPICLTTVRDAWIVYPCAHCLCVTCFNRLTRR
;
A
#
# COMPACT_ATOMS: atom_id res chain seq x y z
N MET A 1 13.79 -37.31 24.73
CA MET A 1 13.84 -36.67 23.40
C MET A 1 12.48 -36.09 23.13
N ASP A 2 12.39 -34.79 22.85
CA ASP A 2 11.14 -34.11 22.47
C ASP A 2 10.59 -34.76 21.18
N GLU A 3 9.28 -35.03 21.12
CA GLU A 3 8.64 -35.66 19.95
C GLU A 3 8.89 -34.84 18.67
N ILE A 4 9.02 -33.51 18.82
CA ILE A 4 9.42 -32.59 17.76
C ILE A 4 10.81 -32.91 17.23
N THR A 5 11.77 -33.30 18.10
CA THR A 5 13.11 -33.69 17.66
C THR A 5 13.12 -35.05 16.96
N LYS A 6 12.21 -35.95 17.33
CA LYS A 6 12.13 -37.31 16.75
C LYS A 6 11.51 -37.33 15.35
N TYR A 7 10.49 -36.50 15.10
CA TYR A 7 9.76 -36.50 13.82
C TYR A 7 9.94 -35.20 13.01
N GLY A 8 10.20 -34.07 13.67
CA GLY A 8 10.26 -32.74 13.05
C GLY A 8 11.52 -32.45 12.25
N LEU A 9 12.62 -33.23 12.40
CA LEU A 9 13.87 -33.00 11.66
C LEU A 9 13.73 -33.13 10.13
N ARG A 10 12.66 -33.75 9.63
CA ARG A 10 12.36 -33.84 8.18
C ARG A 10 11.44 -32.74 7.66
N LEU A 11 10.86 -31.93 8.55
CA LEU A 11 9.94 -30.85 8.17
C LEU A 11 10.70 -29.53 8.07
N PRO A 12 10.39 -28.67 7.07
CA PRO A 12 10.80 -27.28 7.08
C PRO A 12 10.49 -26.61 8.43
N ILE A 13 11.42 -25.78 8.93
CA ILE A 13 11.34 -25.20 10.28
C ILE A 13 10.05 -24.41 10.51
N ASN A 14 9.51 -23.81 9.44
CA ASN A 14 8.26 -23.05 9.46
C ASN A 14 7.00 -23.91 9.62
N LEU A 15 7.12 -25.25 9.57
CA LEU A 15 6.03 -26.20 9.84
C LEU A 15 6.10 -26.78 11.26
N ILE A 16 7.12 -26.43 12.05
CA ILE A 16 7.28 -26.90 13.42
C ILE A 16 6.66 -25.86 14.36
N ILE A 17 5.48 -26.15 14.91
CA ILE A 17 4.76 -25.24 15.81
C ILE A 17 4.99 -25.70 17.26
N LYS A 18 5.56 -24.82 18.10
CA LYS A 18 5.65 -25.07 19.55
C LYS A 18 4.36 -24.65 20.22
N GLY A 19 3.68 -25.59 20.90
CA GLY A 19 2.42 -25.32 21.61
C GLY A 19 2.53 -24.35 22.79
N THR A 20 3.74 -23.95 23.18
CA THR A 20 4.02 -23.05 24.32
C THR A 20 4.07 -21.57 23.95
N GLU A 21 3.88 -21.21 22.68
CA GLU A 21 3.93 -19.82 22.23
C GLU A 21 2.66 -19.06 22.61
N ASN A 22 2.57 -18.71 23.90
CA ASN A 22 1.59 -17.76 24.40
C ASN A 22 1.73 -16.45 23.59
N ASN A 23 0.59 -15.90 23.16
CA ASN A 23 0.46 -14.70 22.34
C ASN A 23 0.81 -14.82 20.84
N LYS A 24 1.34 -15.95 20.31
CA LYS A 24 1.61 -16.03 18.86
C LYS A 24 0.35 -15.82 18.02
N ARG A 25 -0.76 -16.45 18.41
CA ARG A 25 -2.06 -16.24 17.75
C ARG A 25 -2.47 -14.78 17.74
N GLN A 26 -2.27 -14.05 18.85
CA GLN A 26 -2.60 -12.63 18.92
C GLN A 26 -1.67 -11.79 18.04
N THR A 27 -0.37 -12.09 18.03
CA THR A 27 0.60 -11.43 17.14
C THR A 27 0.25 -11.66 15.67
N ASP A 28 -0.10 -12.89 15.28
CA ASP A 28 -0.49 -13.24 13.92
C ASP A 28 -1.80 -12.54 13.53
N LEU A 29 -2.79 -12.49 14.43
CA LEU A 29 -4.03 -11.73 14.23
C LEU A 29 -3.76 -10.22 14.06
N ASN A 30 -2.87 -9.64 14.86
CA ASN A 30 -2.48 -8.23 14.75
C ASN A 30 -1.78 -7.95 13.41
N ALA A 31 -0.93 -8.87 12.94
CA ALA A 31 -0.26 -8.76 11.64
C ALA A 31 -1.25 -8.82 10.48
N VAL A 32 -2.23 -9.73 10.54
CA VAL A 32 -3.32 -9.82 9.55
C VAL A 32 -4.13 -8.52 9.53
N GLU A 33 -4.47 -7.97 10.69
CA GLU A 33 -5.25 -6.73 10.78
C GLU A 33 -4.47 -5.53 10.22
N LEU A 34 -3.17 -5.44 10.50
CA LEU A 34 -2.30 -4.42 9.92
C LEU A 34 -2.25 -4.51 8.39
N GLU A 35 -2.16 -5.72 7.82
CA GLU A 35 -2.18 -5.90 6.37
C GLU A 35 -3.54 -5.55 5.75
N LYS A 36 -4.66 -5.89 6.41
CA LYS A 36 -6.00 -5.44 5.97
C LYS A 36 -6.11 -3.93 5.92
N LEU A 37 -5.59 -3.21 6.92
CA LEU A 37 -5.59 -1.75 6.94
C LEU A 37 -4.76 -1.17 5.77
N LYS A 38 -3.59 -1.76 5.47
CA LYS A 38 -2.78 -1.38 4.31
C LYS A 38 -3.54 -1.58 2.99
N GLN A 39 -4.18 -2.74 2.82
CA GLN A 39 -4.97 -3.05 1.62
C GLN A 39 -6.12 -2.06 1.44
N SER A 40 -6.89 -1.79 2.50
CA SER A 40 -7.97 -0.79 2.50
C SER A 40 -7.49 0.60 2.06
N ARG A 41 -6.33 1.05 2.55
CA ARG A 41 -5.71 2.33 2.14
C ARG A 41 -5.31 2.34 0.66
N CYS A 42 -4.74 1.24 0.17
CA CYS A 42 -4.38 1.11 -1.25
C CYS A 42 -5.62 1.14 -2.15
N LEU A 43 -6.69 0.42 -1.78
CA LEU A 43 -7.95 0.42 -2.52
C LEU A 43 -8.61 1.80 -2.52
N ALA A 44 -8.59 2.53 -1.40
CA ALA A 44 -9.10 3.90 -1.33
C ALA A 44 -8.35 4.84 -2.28
N LYS A 45 -7.01 4.75 -2.33
CA LYS A 45 -6.17 5.51 -3.29
C LYS A 45 -6.53 5.17 -4.73
N LEU A 46 -6.67 3.89 -5.07
CA LEU A 46 -7.04 3.44 -6.41
C LEU A 46 -8.42 3.95 -6.82
N ARG A 47 -9.42 3.89 -5.93
CA ARG A 47 -10.76 4.45 -6.17
C ARG A 47 -10.71 5.95 -6.43
N TYR A 48 -9.94 6.68 -5.63
CA TYR A 48 -9.75 8.11 -5.81
C TYR A 48 -9.12 8.43 -7.17
N LEU A 49 -8.01 7.76 -7.53
CA LEU A 49 -7.37 7.92 -8.84
C LEU A 49 -8.29 7.54 -10.01
N SER A 50 -9.12 6.50 -9.83
CA SER A 50 -10.11 6.10 -10.83
C SER A 50 -11.18 7.19 -11.03
N ASN A 51 -11.68 7.77 -9.93
CA ASN A 51 -12.66 8.86 -9.99
C ASN A 51 -12.05 10.10 -10.66
N LEU A 52 -10.83 10.47 -10.26
CA LEU A 52 -10.07 11.55 -10.86
C LEU A 52 -9.91 11.39 -12.37
N ARG A 53 -9.59 10.18 -12.84
CA ARG A 53 -9.47 9.87 -14.29
C ARG A 53 -10.80 9.99 -15.05
N SER A 54 -11.93 9.74 -14.39
CA SER A 54 -13.25 9.90 -15.02
C SER A 54 -13.73 11.35 -15.11
N GLN A 55 -13.17 12.24 -14.29
CA GLN A 55 -13.44 13.68 -14.36
C GLN A 55 -12.65 14.28 -15.52
N GLN A 56 -13.38 14.71 -16.56
CA GLN A 56 -12.82 15.02 -17.88
C GLN A 56 -11.86 16.22 -17.93
N THR A 57 -11.85 17.10 -16.93
CA THR A 57 -10.98 18.27 -16.92
C THR A 57 -10.55 18.64 -15.51
N HIS A 58 -9.25 18.84 -15.34
CA HIS A 58 -8.65 19.42 -14.15
C HIS A 58 -7.72 20.52 -14.59
N ASP A 59 -7.83 21.70 -14.00
CA ASP A 59 -6.87 22.77 -14.23
C ASP A 59 -5.71 22.65 -13.26
N CYS A 60 -4.49 22.82 -13.77
CA CYS A 60 -3.33 22.91 -12.91
C CYS A 60 -3.46 24.16 -12.02
N PRO A 61 -3.41 24.06 -10.68
CA PRO A 61 -3.59 25.20 -9.77
C PRO A 61 -2.45 26.24 -9.86
N ILE A 62 -1.37 25.92 -10.57
CA ILE A 62 -0.20 26.80 -10.74
C ILE A 62 -0.30 27.62 -12.04
N CYS A 63 -0.56 26.96 -13.17
CA CYS A 63 -0.60 27.61 -14.48
C CYS A 63 -2.02 27.83 -15.02
N LEU A 64 -3.05 27.38 -14.29
CA LEU A 64 -4.46 27.49 -14.63
C LEU A 64 -4.82 26.91 -16.01
N THR A 65 -3.99 25.98 -16.50
CA THR A 65 -4.18 25.31 -17.78
C THR A 65 -4.80 23.94 -17.55
N THR A 66 -5.79 23.59 -18.36
CA THR A 66 -6.41 22.27 -18.35
C THR A 66 -5.40 21.18 -18.68
N VAL A 67 -5.31 20.20 -17.80
CA VAL A 67 -4.38 19.07 -17.97
C VAL A 67 -5.04 17.99 -18.81
N ARG A 68 -4.46 17.67 -19.98
CA ARG A 68 -5.08 16.77 -20.96
C ARG A 68 -4.48 15.36 -20.97
N ASP A 69 -3.16 15.24 -20.85
CA ASP A 69 -2.47 13.96 -21.14
C ASP A 69 -1.86 13.31 -19.90
N ALA A 70 -1.08 14.07 -19.12
CA ALA A 70 -0.39 13.58 -17.95
C ALA A 70 -0.42 14.61 -16.82
N TRP A 71 -0.67 14.10 -15.62
CA TRP A 71 -0.83 14.88 -14.41
C TRP A 71 -0.22 14.12 -13.24
N ILE A 72 0.36 14.87 -12.31
CA ILE A 72 0.96 14.36 -11.10
C ILE A 72 -0.03 14.58 -9.95
N VAL A 73 -0.50 13.49 -9.36
CA VAL A 73 -1.42 13.52 -8.21
C VAL A 73 -0.61 13.36 -6.93
N TYR A 74 -0.63 14.37 -6.07
CA TYR A 74 0.04 14.32 -4.76
C TYR A 74 -0.75 13.43 -3.78
N PRO A 75 -0.09 12.94 -2.70
CA PRO A 75 -0.80 12.26 -1.61
C PRO A 75 -1.91 13.09 -0.96
N CYS A 76 -1.84 14.42 -1.08
CA CYS A 76 -2.89 15.36 -0.64
C CYS A 76 -4.02 15.57 -1.67
N ALA A 77 -4.10 14.74 -2.71
CA ALA A 77 -5.15 14.79 -3.74
C ALA A 77 -5.10 16.00 -4.70
N HIS A 78 -4.13 16.91 -4.56
CA HIS A 78 -3.93 17.96 -5.56
C HIS A 78 -3.24 17.43 -6.82
N CYS A 79 -3.62 17.96 -7.97
CA CYS A 79 -3.08 17.55 -9.25
C CYS A 79 -2.32 18.71 -9.92
N LEU A 80 -1.14 18.43 -10.46
CA LEU A 80 -0.32 19.39 -11.21
C LEU A 80 -0.05 18.89 -12.63
N CYS A 81 0.09 19.80 -13.58
CA CYS A 81 0.66 19.45 -14.89
C CYS A 81 2.15 19.10 -14.75
N VAL A 82 2.65 18.24 -15.63
CA VAL A 82 4.06 17.81 -15.63
C VAL A 82 5.02 19.01 -15.73
N THR A 83 4.67 20.03 -16.51
CA THR A 83 5.47 21.26 -16.64
C THR A 83 5.66 21.98 -15.31
N CYS A 84 4.59 22.14 -14.52
CA CYS A 84 4.69 22.80 -13.22
C CYS A 84 5.40 21.92 -12.19
N PHE A 85 5.20 20.60 -12.24
CA PHE A 85 5.94 19.65 -11.41
C PHE A 85 7.46 19.72 -11.66
N ASN A 86 7.88 19.73 -12.92
CA ASN A 86 9.29 19.83 -13.33
C ASN A 86 9.91 21.15 -12.85
N ARG A 87 9.19 22.27 -12.98
CA ARG A 87 9.62 23.58 -12.44
C ARG A 87 9.84 23.54 -10.92
N LEU A 88 8.94 22.89 -10.17
CA LEU A 88 9.07 22.77 -8.71
C LEU A 88 10.20 21.83 -8.28
N THR A 89 10.43 20.75 -9.01
CA THR A 89 11.40 19.71 -8.65
C THR A 89 12.78 19.89 -9.30
N ARG A 90 12.93 20.90 -10.17
CA ARG A 90 14.15 21.16 -10.96
C ARG A 90 14.57 19.95 -11.80
N ARG A 91 13.59 19.21 -12.32
CA ARG A 91 13.75 18.15 -13.32
C ARG A 91 13.35 18.69 -14.69
#